data_AF-A0A3S5DEY3-F1
#
_entry.id   AF-A0A3S5DEY3-F1
#
_cell.length_a   1.000
_cell.length_b   1.000
_cell.length_c   1.000
_cell.angle_alpha   90.00
_cell.angle_beta   90.00
_cell.angle_gamma   90.00
#
_symmetry.space_group_name_H-M   'P 1'
#
loop_
_entity.id
_entity.type
_entity.pdbx_description
1 polymer ?
#
loop_
_entity_poly.entity_id
_entity_poly.type
_entity_poly.pdbx_seq_one_letter_code
_entity_poly.pdbx_strand_id
1 'polypeptide(L)'
;MALLPLSEQGELLCQAARKHLARDWRWLQQRIALTLELPGDDGDPQLNEDDWRELAGFAFAHRPLEASLGALQRLLLHSALPLPALRAHLQQLLPVMQCVAQCRVSGQKALLRLWRQEAGQALSQLDEQHCRRWREWSAARP
;
A
#
# COMPACT_ATOMS: atom_id res chain seq x y z
N MET A 1 -8.33 -5.83 -14.44
CA MET A 1 -9.79 -6.06 -14.51
C MET A 1 -10.44 -4.86 -15.19
N ALA A 2 -11.50 -5.07 -15.97
CA ALA A 2 -12.33 -4.00 -16.53
C ALA A 2 -13.79 -4.24 -16.10
N LEU A 3 -14.55 -3.16 -15.88
CA LEU A 3 -15.92 -3.21 -15.39
C LEU A 3 -16.83 -2.41 -16.32
N LEU A 4 -18.04 -2.92 -16.55
CA LEU A 4 -19.13 -2.21 -17.22
C LEU A 4 -20.20 -1.87 -16.16
N PRO A 5 -20.37 -0.59 -15.77
CA PRO A 5 -21.37 -0.22 -14.79
C PRO A 5 -22.78 -0.37 -15.36
N LEU A 6 -23.69 -0.98 -14.58
CA LEU A 6 -25.11 -1.15 -14.93
C LEU A 6 -26.05 -0.37 -13.99
N SER A 7 -25.48 0.44 -13.11
CA SER A 7 -26.20 1.32 -12.18
C SER A 7 -25.34 2.51 -11.80
N GLU A 8 -25.95 3.55 -11.22
CA GLU A 8 -25.26 4.72 -10.70
C GLU A 8 -24.20 4.34 -9.65
N GLN A 9 -24.51 3.40 -8.73
CA GLN A 9 -23.52 2.93 -7.76
C GLN A 9 -22.34 2.22 -8.45
N GLY A 10 -22.62 1.50 -9.54
CA GLY A 10 -21.59 0.89 -10.37
C GLY A 10 -20.71 1.94 -11.06
N GLU A 11 -21.29 3.03 -11.55
CA GLU A 11 -20.55 4.15 -12.14
C GLU A 11 -19.62 4.80 -11.11
N LEU A 12 -20.13 5.10 -9.92
CA LEU A 12 -19.34 5.66 -8.81
C LEU A 12 -18.19 4.73 -8.41
N LEU A 13 -18.43 3.42 -8.34
CA LEU A 13 -17.39 2.43 -8.08
C LEU A 13 -16.32 2.44 -9.18
N CYS A 14 -16.71 2.47 -10.45
CA CYS A 14 -15.78 2.50 -11.58
C CYS A 14 -14.94 3.77 -11.58
N GLN A 15 -15.55 4.93 -11.30
CA GLN A 15 -14.86 6.20 -11.19
C GLN A 15 -13.84 6.19 -10.04
N ALA A 16 -14.24 5.72 -8.84
CA ALA A 16 -13.35 5.60 -7.69
C ALA A 16 -12.17 4.65 -7.98
N ALA A 17 -12.45 3.47 -8.56
CA ALA A 17 -11.42 2.50 -8.91
C ALA A 17 -10.45 3.04 -9.98
N ARG A 18 -10.96 3.77 -10.98
CA ARG A 18 -10.11 4.41 -12.00
C ARG A 18 -9.21 5.48 -11.39
N LYS A 19 -9.74 6.32 -10.50
CA LYS A 19 -8.95 7.33 -9.77
C LYS A 19 -7.88 6.67 -8.90
N HIS A 20 -8.23 5.58 -8.22
CA HIS A 20 -7.27 4.83 -7.40
C HIS A 20 -6.15 4.22 -8.26
N LEU A 21 -6.49 3.59 -9.39
CA LEU A 21 -5.51 3.06 -10.33
C LEU A 21 -4.58 4.14 -10.88
N ALA A 22 -5.12 5.31 -11.25
CA ALA A 22 -4.31 6.42 -11.75
C ALA A 22 -3.27 6.90 -10.72
N ARG A 23 -3.69 7.06 -9.45
CA ARG A 23 -2.79 7.43 -8.34
C ARG A 23 -1.66 6.42 -8.10
N ASP A 24 -1.93 5.14 -8.32
CA ASP A 24 -0.99 4.04 -8.07
C ASP A 24 -0.08 3.73 -9.27
N TRP A 25 -0.50 4.17 -10.45
CA TRP A 25 0.09 3.78 -11.72
C TRP A 25 1.60 3.98 -11.78
N ARG A 26 2.09 5.10 -11.23
CA ARG A 26 3.53 5.42 -11.27
C ARG A 26 4.43 4.38 -10.62
N TRP A 27 3.92 3.64 -9.62
CA TRP A 27 4.66 2.56 -8.96
C TRP A 27 4.34 1.19 -9.56
N LEU A 28 3.11 1.00 -10.05
CA LEU A 28 2.71 -0.23 -10.73
C LEU A 28 3.47 -0.42 -12.05
N GLN A 29 3.63 0.63 -12.86
CA GLN A 29 4.32 0.57 -14.15
C GLN A 29 5.79 0.15 -14.03
N GLN A 30 6.42 0.36 -12.88
CA GLN A 30 7.81 -0.05 -12.62
C GLN A 30 7.95 -1.56 -12.41
N ARG A 31 6.83 -2.26 -12.15
CA ARG A 31 6.79 -3.67 -11.77
C ARG A 31 6.08 -4.57 -12.78
N ILE A 32 5.35 -3.98 -13.72
CA ILE A 32 4.52 -4.70 -14.68
C ILE A 32 4.99 -4.32 -16.08
N ALA A 33 5.19 -5.32 -16.94
CA ALA A 33 5.49 -5.13 -18.35
C ALA A 33 4.23 -4.74 -19.16
N LEU A 34 3.57 -3.64 -18.77
CA LEU A 34 2.37 -3.12 -19.40
C LEU A 34 2.56 -1.63 -19.68
N THR A 35 2.39 -1.24 -20.95
CA THR A 35 2.31 0.16 -21.34
C THR A 35 0.84 0.55 -21.43
N LEU A 36 0.41 1.47 -20.57
CA LEU A 36 -0.95 1.97 -20.52
C LEU A 36 -0.90 3.48 -20.32
N GLU A 37 -1.55 4.21 -21.21
CA GLU A 37 -1.77 5.65 -21.02
C GLU A 37 -3.01 5.83 -20.15
N LEU A 38 -2.79 6.17 -18.88
CA LEU A 38 -3.87 6.55 -17.98
C LEU A 38 -4.01 8.08 -17.98
N PRO A 39 -5.10 8.63 -18.54
CA PRO A 39 -5.34 10.07 -18.46
C PRO A 39 -5.72 10.43 -17.03
N GLY A 40 -4.96 11.35 -16.43
CA GLY A 40 -5.28 11.98 -15.16
C GLY A 40 -4.28 11.74 -14.03
N ASP A 41 -3.94 12.87 -13.42
CA ASP A 41 -3.29 13.11 -12.13
C ASP A 41 -1.85 12.63 -12.00
N ASP A 42 -0.95 13.57 -11.70
CA ASP A 42 0.51 13.44 -11.57
C ASP A 42 0.94 12.57 -10.35
N GLY A 43 0.05 11.67 -9.95
CA GLY A 43 0.08 10.90 -8.73
C GLY A 43 0.13 11.86 -7.55
N ASP A 44 -1.03 12.34 -7.09
CA ASP A 44 -1.10 13.02 -5.80
C ASP A 44 -0.37 12.17 -4.74
N PRO A 45 0.76 12.65 -4.19
CA PRO A 45 1.54 11.89 -3.23
C PRO A 45 0.85 11.85 -1.87
N GLN A 46 -0.11 12.73 -1.59
CA GLN A 46 -0.74 12.84 -0.29
C GLN A 46 -1.48 11.56 0.10
N LEU A 47 -1.33 11.19 1.37
CA LEU A 47 -2.11 10.12 2.00
C LEU A 47 -3.55 10.60 2.23
N ASN A 48 -4.52 9.85 1.74
CA ASN A 48 -5.95 10.10 1.99
C ASN A 48 -6.58 8.99 2.85
N GLU A 49 -7.86 9.13 3.19
CA GLU A 49 -8.57 8.13 4.04
C GLU A 49 -8.61 6.72 3.43
N ASP A 50 -8.69 6.60 2.10
CA ASP A 50 -8.64 5.29 1.45
C ASP A 50 -7.25 4.65 1.65
N ASP A 51 -6.17 5.43 1.54
CA ASP A 51 -4.81 4.98 1.83
C ASP A 51 -4.67 4.50 3.27
N TRP A 52 -5.19 5.26 4.25
CA TRP A 52 -5.18 4.85 5.66
C TRP A 52 -5.90 3.52 5.88
N ARG A 53 -7.06 3.31 5.24
CA ARG A 53 -7.79 2.04 5.28
C ARG A 53 -6.97 0.89 4.69
N GLU A 54 -6.35 1.10 3.54
CA GLU A 54 -5.53 0.10 2.87
C GLU A 54 -4.30 -0.28 3.69
N LEU A 55 -3.60 0.72 4.22
CA LEU A 55 -2.43 0.56 5.06
C LEU A 55 -2.75 -0.16 6.37
N ALA A 56 -3.91 0.12 6.99
CA ALA A 56 -4.35 -0.63 8.16
C ALA A 56 -4.68 -2.08 7.82
N GLY A 57 -5.34 -2.33 6.69
CA GLY A 57 -5.58 -3.70 6.20
C GLY A 57 -4.29 -4.49 5.96
N PHE A 58 -3.21 -3.82 5.53
CA PHE A 58 -1.90 -4.41 5.40
C PHE A 58 -1.18 -4.56 6.75
N ALA A 59 -1.10 -3.52 7.56
CA ALA A 59 -0.34 -3.54 8.80
C ALA A 59 -0.96 -4.47 9.85
N PHE A 60 -2.30 -4.54 9.92
CA PHE A 60 -3.01 -5.15 11.05
C PHE A 60 -3.95 -6.31 10.69
N ALA A 61 -4.24 -6.56 9.41
CA ALA A 61 -5.15 -7.64 8.98
C ALA A 61 -4.47 -8.67 8.06
N HIS A 62 -5.02 -8.98 6.88
CA HIS A 62 -4.47 -9.98 5.94
C HIS A 62 -4.29 -9.47 4.51
N ARG A 63 -4.35 -8.14 4.28
CA ARG A 63 -4.18 -7.59 2.94
C ARG A 63 -2.77 -7.89 2.38
N PRO A 64 -2.64 -8.33 1.12
CA PRO A 64 -1.33 -8.57 0.52
C PRO A 64 -0.58 -7.26 0.24
N LEU A 65 0.74 -7.36 0.08
CA LEU A 65 1.62 -6.22 -0.17
C LEU A 65 1.29 -5.55 -1.50
N GLU A 66 1.06 -6.35 -2.54
CA GLU A 66 0.81 -5.92 -3.91
C GLU A 66 -0.49 -5.12 -4.01
N ALA A 67 -1.53 -5.53 -3.29
CA ALA A 67 -2.80 -4.79 -3.25
C ALA A 67 -2.67 -3.43 -2.54
N SER A 68 -1.63 -3.25 -1.72
CA SER A 68 -1.40 -2.04 -0.93
C SER A 68 -0.18 -1.25 -1.42
N LEU A 69 0.33 -1.56 -2.62
CA LEU A 69 1.58 -1.00 -3.14
C LEU A 69 1.56 0.53 -3.18
N GLY A 70 0.52 1.12 -3.77
CA GLY A 70 0.43 2.57 -3.91
C GLY A 70 0.37 3.28 -2.56
N ALA A 71 -0.50 2.79 -1.67
CA ALA A 71 -0.63 3.33 -0.32
C ALA A 71 0.68 3.18 0.50
N LEU A 72 1.37 2.04 0.39
CA LEU A 72 2.68 1.82 1.03
C LEU A 72 3.75 2.77 0.49
N GLN A 73 3.77 3.04 -0.81
CA GLN A 73 4.71 4.00 -1.38
C GLN A 73 4.42 5.43 -0.90
N ARG A 74 3.14 5.84 -0.85
CA ARG A 74 2.73 7.14 -0.26
C ARG A 74 3.13 7.24 1.20
N LEU A 75 2.97 6.16 1.98
CA LEU A 75 3.44 6.08 3.36
C LEU A 75 4.96 6.30 3.46
N LEU A 76 5.76 5.66 2.61
CA LEU A 76 7.21 5.82 2.59
C LEU A 76 7.67 7.23 2.19
N LEU A 77 6.85 7.99 1.45
CA LEU A 77 7.13 9.40 1.13
C LEU A 77 6.90 10.31 2.35
N HIS A 78 5.94 9.99 3.21
CA HIS A 78 5.56 10.83 4.35
C HIS A 78 6.23 10.43 5.67
N SER A 79 6.67 9.17 5.79
CA SER A 79 7.28 8.65 7.00
C SER A 79 8.73 9.14 7.18
N ALA A 80 9.00 9.71 8.36
CA ALA A 80 10.36 10.05 8.80
C ALA A 80 11.17 8.82 9.26
N LEU A 81 10.51 7.69 9.50
CA LEU A 81 11.18 6.44 9.90
C LEU A 81 11.98 5.84 8.74
N PRO A 82 13.09 5.13 9.04
CA PRO A 82 13.95 4.53 8.01
C PRO A 82 13.25 3.41 7.24
N LEU A 83 12.44 2.58 7.92
CA LEU A 83 11.66 1.48 7.33
C LEU A 83 12.47 0.60 6.36
N PRO A 84 13.62 0.06 6.82
CA PRO A 84 14.61 -0.55 5.93
C PRO A 84 14.06 -1.75 5.13
N ALA A 85 13.19 -2.57 5.71
CA ALA A 85 12.68 -3.74 5.01
C ALA A 85 11.69 -3.35 3.91
N LEU A 86 10.79 -2.41 4.18
CA LEU A 86 9.84 -1.88 3.19
C LEU A 86 10.58 -1.14 2.08
N ARG A 87 11.52 -0.24 2.41
CA ARG A 87 12.27 0.51 1.38
C ARG A 87 13.13 -0.41 0.51
N ALA A 88 13.76 -1.43 1.08
CA ALA A 88 14.53 -2.42 0.32
C ALA A 88 13.68 -3.09 -0.78
N HIS A 89 12.47 -3.53 -0.45
CA HIS A 89 11.64 -4.19 -1.44
C HIS A 89 10.87 -3.20 -2.35
N LEU A 90 10.34 -2.11 -1.79
CA LEU A 90 9.43 -1.22 -2.49
C LEU A 90 10.14 -0.18 -3.34
N GLN A 91 11.24 0.40 -2.86
CA GLN A 91 11.95 1.49 -3.52
C GLN A 91 13.24 1.04 -4.20
N GLN A 92 13.98 0.12 -3.57
CA GLN A 92 15.20 -0.45 -4.16
C GLN A 92 14.92 -1.66 -5.05
N LEU A 93 13.66 -2.10 -5.12
CA LEU A 93 13.19 -3.23 -5.94
C LEU A 93 13.96 -4.53 -5.68
N LEU A 94 14.49 -4.71 -4.46
CA LEU A 94 15.24 -5.92 -4.14
C LEU A 94 14.30 -7.14 -4.13
N PRO A 95 14.75 -8.28 -4.70
CA PRO A 95 14.03 -9.54 -4.60
C PRO A 95 13.78 -9.94 -3.15
N VAL A 96 12.66 -10.63 -2.91
CA VAL A 96 12.24 -11.07 -1.58
C VAL A 96 13.36 -11.83 -0.85
N MET A 97 14.08 -12.72 -1.54
CA MET A 97 15.16 -13.50 -0.93
C MET A 97 16.37 -12.65 -0.53
N GLN A 98 16.67 -11.58 -1.26
CA GLN A 98 17.72 -10.64 -0.87
C GLN A 98 17.29 -9.82 0.35
N CYS A 99 16.02 -9.41 0.40
CA CYS A 99 15.46 -8.73 1.58
C CYS A 99 15.51 -9.63 2.82
N VAL A 100 15.22 -10.94 2.68
CA VAL A 100 15.33 -11.92 3.77
C VAL A 100 16.76 -11.96 4.34
N ALA A 101 17.76 -12.03 3.45
CA ALA A 101 19.16 -12.05 3.85
C ALA A 101 19.60 -10.72 4.51
N GLN A 102 19.27 -9.59 3.90
CA GLN A 102 19.63 -8.25 4.40
C GLN A 102 18.99 -7.93 5.75
N CYS A 103 17.73 -8.30 5.94
CA CYS A 103 17.00 -8.09 7.20
C CYS A 103 17.30 -9.17 8.25
N ARG A 104 18.10 -10.20 7.92
CA ARG A 104 18.46 -11.32 8.80
C ARG A 104 17.24 -12.02 9.40
N VAL A 105 16.19 -12.21 8.61
CA VAL A 105 14.96 -12.89 9.04
C VAL A 105 14.94 -14.34 8.57
N SER A 106 14.17 -15.20 9.25
CA SER A 106 14.17 -16.66 9.00
C SER A 106 13.49 -17.09 7.69
N GLY A 107 12.92 -16.17 6.92
CA GLY A 107 12.29 -16.47 5.63
C GLY A 107 11.19 -15.46 5.25
N GLN A 108 10.48 -15.75 4.17
CA GLN A 108 9.48 -14.84 3.58
C GLN A 108 8.34 -14.49 4.54
N LYS A 109 7.85 -15.45 5.34
CA LYS A 109 6.81 -15.19 6.35
C LYS A 109 7.31 -14.24 7.45
N ALA A 110 8.58 -14.35 7.85
CA ALA A 110 9.17 -13.45 8.82
C ALA A 110 9.39 -12.06 8.23
N LEU A 111 9.80 -11.97 6.96
CA LEU A 111 9.90 -10.71 6.24
C LEU A 111 8.54 -10.00 6.09
N LEU A 112 7.48 -10.74 5.75
CA LEU A 112 6.13 -10.17 5.67
C LEU A 112 5.67 -9.59 7.02
N ARG A 113 5.94 -10.28 8.13
CA ARG A 113 5.65 -9.74 9.48
C ARG A 113 6.44 -8.46 9.75
N LEU A 114 7.71 -8.42 9.36
CA LEU A 114 8.55 -7.22 9.49
C LEU A 114 8.00 -6.05 8.66
N TRP A 115 7.60 -6.26 7.41
CA TRP A 115 6.96 -5.22 6.60
C TRP A 115 5.68 -4.67 7.23
N ARG A 116 4.84 -5.55 7.78
CA ARG A 116 3.60 -5.13 8.47
C ARG A 116 3.90 -4.35 9.75
N GLN A 117 4.90 -4.78 10.50
CA GLN A 117 5.37 -4.07 11.68
C GLN A 117 5.89 -2.67 11.32
N GLU A 118 6.73 -2.54 10.30
CA GLU A 118 7.24 -1.25 9.82
C GLU A 118 6.10 -0.34 9.36
N ALA A 119 5.12 -0.87 8.60
CA ALA A 119 3.95 -0.09 8.19
C ALA A 119 3.12 0.39 9.39
N GLY A 120 2.89 -0.47 10.39
CA GLY A 120 2.17 -0.10 11.61
C GLY A 120 2.89 0.96 12.45
N GLN A 121 4.23 0.89 12.52
CA GLN A 121 5.06 1.89 13.19
C GLN A 121 4.97 3.24 12.47
N ALA A 122 5.07 3.24 11.15
CA ALA A 122 4.96 4.46 10.34
C ALA A 122 3.59 5.12 10.48
N LEU A 123 2.50 4.34 10.43
CA LEU A 123 1.14 4.86 10.66
C LEU A 123 1.01 5.50 12.05
N SER A 124 1.52 4.83 13.08
CA SER A 124 1.44 5.34 14.46
C SER A 124 2.29 6.61 14.65
N GLN A 125 3.42 6.73 13.93
CA GLN A 125 4.29 7.90 13.98
C GLN A 125 3.69 9.11 13.24
N LEU A 126 2.95 8.88 12.15
CA LEU A 126 2.28 9.94 11.40
C LEU A 126 1.08 10.52 12.16
N ASP A 127 0.19 9.65 12.64
CA ASP A 127 -0.94 10.03 13.47
C ASP A 127 -1.38 8.84 14.33
N GLU A 128 -1.08 8.92 15.63
CA GLU A 128 -1.36 7.85 16.56
C GLU A 128 -2.88 7.62 16.74
N GLN A 129 -3.68 8.69 16.82
CA GLN A 129 -5.12 8.58 17.05
C GLN A 129 -5.81 7.98 15.83
N HIS A 130 -5.45 8.44 14.64
CA HIS A 130 -5.98 7.92 13.38
C HIS A 130 -5.54 6.48 13.14
N CYS A 131 -4.28 6.14 13.43
CA CYS A 131 -3.78 4.77 13.38
C CYS A 131 -4.58 3.84 14.31
N ARG A 132 -4.89 4.26 15.54
CA ARG A 132 -5.67 3.45 16.49
C ARG A 132 -7.07 3.17 15.95
N ARG A 133 -7.77 4.21 15.46
CA ARG A 133 -9.10 4.08 14.86
C ARG A 133 -9.12 3.05 13.72
N TRP A 134 -8.16 3.14 12.80
CA TRP A 134 -8.10 2.22 11.67
C TRP A 134 -7.65 0.81 12.04
N ARG A 135 -6.80 0.67 13.07
CA ARG A 135 -6.45 -0.63 13.64
C ARG A 135 -7.69 -1.34 14.20
N GLU A 136 -8.48 -0.66 15.00
CA GLU A 136 -9.73 -1.20 15.56
C GLU A 136 -10.71 -1.60 14.45
N TRP A 137 -10.89 -0.73 13.45
CA TRP A 137 -11.73 -1.02 12.29
C TRP A 137 -11.26 -2.29 11.55
N SER A 138 -9.96 -2.46 11.36
CA SER A 138 -9.39 -3.60 10.64
C SER A 138 -9.48 -4.92 11.42
N ALA A 139 -9.52 -4.85 12.76
CA ALA A 139 -9.68 -6.00 13.63
C ALA A 139 -11.16 -6.45 13.75
N ALA A 140 -12.10 -5.53 13.55
CA ALA A 140 -13.54 -5.79 13.69
C ALA A 140 -14.18 -6.50 12.49
N ARG A 141 -13.43 -6.78 11.41
CA ARG A 141 -13.94 -7.48 10.22
C ARG A 141 -13.28 -8.87 10.11
N PRO A 142 -14.06 -9.96 10.16
CA PRO A 142 -13.56 -11.32 9.98
C PRO A 142 -13.02 -11.56 8.56
#